data_AF-A0A259RKJ5-F1
#
_entry.id   AF-A0A259RKJ5-F1
#
_cell.length_a   1.000
_cell.length_b   1.000
_cell.length_c   1.000
_cell.angle_alpha   90.00
_cell.angle_beta   90.00
_cell.angle_gamma   90.00
#
_symmetry.space_group_name_H-M   'P 1'
#
loop_
_entity.id
_entity.type
_entity.pdbx_description
1 polymer ?
#
loop_
_entity_poly.entity_id
_entity_poly.type
_entity_poly.pdbx_seq_one_letter_code
_entity_poly.pdbx_strand_id
1 'polypeptide(L)'
;VATLAQGSGGNWSVQTRSGLSIDLGSAPDSAATQTRLKQFMTLMPQLEARYGRSIDSVDLRYPNGFAVHLQGVDLPGMNKTTNKTPQPAGRKD
;
A
#
# COMPACT_ATOMS: atom_id res chain seq x y z
N VAL A 1 -15.30 -7.75 -0.10
CA VAL A 1 -15.22 -6.46 0.61
C VAL A 1 -13.78 -5.97 0.55
N ALA A 2 -13.56 -4.69 0.28
CA ALA A 2 -12.26 -4.03 0.45
C ALA A 2 -12.27 -3.35 1.83
N THR A 3 -11.13 -3.36 2.53
CA THR A 3 -11.02 -2.79 3.88
C THR A 3 -10.27 -1.47 3.80
N LEU A 4 -10.81 -0.43 4.45
CA LEU A 4 -10.17 0.87 4.63
C LEU A 4 -9.67 0.98 6.07
N ALA A 5 -8.43 1.41 6.25
CA ALA A 5 -7.83 1.64 7.56
C ALA A 5 -7.26 3.06 7.66
N GLN A 6 -7.30 3.62 8.86
CA GLN A 6 -6.67 4.90 9.19
C GLN A 6 -5.64 4.68 10.29
N GLY A 7 -4.40 5.13 10.06
CA GLY A 7 -3.33 5.09 11.05
C GLY A 7 -3.42 6.23 12.06
N SER A 8 -2.72 6.10 13.19
CA SER A 8 -2.64 7.11 14.25
C SER A 8 -2.08 8.46 13.79
N GLY A 9 -1.27 8.47 12.72
CA GLY A 9 -0.74 9.67 12.07
C GLY A 9 -1.64 10.27 10.97
N GLY A 10 -2.88 9.78 10.81
CA GLY A 10 -3.83 10.31 9.81
C GLY A 10 -3.61 9.82 8.37
N ASN A 11 -2.77 8.80 8.17
CA ASN A 11 -2.59 8.15 6.88
C ASN A 11 -3.68 7.11 6.63
N TRP A 12 -4.10 6.98 5.38
CA TRP A 12 -5.12 6.02 4.96
C TRP A 12 -4.50 4.90 4.12
N SER A 13 -5.01 3.69 4.32
CA SER A 13 -4.65 2.55 3.48
C SER A 13 -5.88 1.72 3.11
N VAL A 14 -5.82 1.11 1.94
CA VAL A 14 -6.87 0.22 1.41
C VAL A 14 -6.28 -1.15 1.14
N GLN A 15 -6.95 -2.18 1.62
CA GLN A 15 -6.67 -3.56 1.27
C GLN A 15 -7.77 -4.07 0.34
N THR A 16 -7.42 -4.45 -0.88
CA THR A 16 -8.37 -5.02 -1.84
C THR A 16 -8.66 -6.49 -1.53
N ARG A 17 -9.74 -7.03 -2.11
CA ARG A 17 -10.05 -8.46 -2.02
C ARG A 17 -8.97 -9.36 -2.63
N SER A 18 -8.23 -8.85 -3.62
CA SER A 18 -7.15 -9.60 -4.27
C SER A 18 -5.87 -9.64 -3.46
N GLY A 19 -5.80 -8.98 -2.29
CA GLY A 19 -4.60 -8.95 -1.47
C GLY A 19 -3.64 -7.80 -1.80
N LEU A 20 -4.02 -6.87 -2.70
CA LEU A 20 -3.25 -5.66 -2.95
C LEU A 20 -3.42 -4.64 -1.81
N SER A 21 -2.30 -4.18 -1.26
CA SER A 21 -2.27 -3.09 -0.27
C SER A 21 -1.97 -1.75 -0.94
N ILE A 22 -2.74 -0.72 -0.64
CA ILE A 22 -2.62 0.62 -1.25
C ILE A 22 -2.45 1.64 -0.12
N ASP A 23 -1.29 2.28 -0.03
CA ASP A 23 -1.07 3.44 0.85
C ASP A 23 -1.51 4.72 0.12
N LEU A 24 -2.56 5.35 0.63
CA LEU A 24 -3.14 6.58 0.10
C LEU A 24 -2.48 7.83 0.70
N GLY A 25 -1.68 7.67 1.77
CA GLY A 25 -1.10 8.76 2.53
C GLY A 25 -2.08 9.50 3.42
N SER A 26 -1.63 10.65 3.91
CA SER A 26 -2.49 11.62 4.59
C SER A 26 -3.54 12.16 3.62
N ALA A 27 -4.73 12.49 4.11
CA ALA A 27 -5.86 12.93 3.28
C ALA A 27 -6.10 14.46 3.18
N PRO A 28 -5.12 15.38 3.19
CA PRO A 28 -5.42 16.80 3.06
C PRO A 28 -5.93 17.17 1.66
N ASP A 29 -5.62 16.37 0.63
CA ASP A 29 -6.10 16.59 -0.75
C ASP A 29 -6.61 15.28 -1.37
N SER A 30 -7.92 15.06 -1.24
CA SER A 30 -8.60 13.89 -1.78
C SER A 30 -8.61 13.83 -3.31
N ALA A 31 -8.58 14.98 -3.99
CA ALA A 31 -8.59 15.06 -5.45
C ALA A 31 -7.24 14.62 -6.05
N ALA A 32 -6.13 15.04 -5.43
CA ALA A 32 -4.81 14.56 -5.79
C ALA A 32 -4.69 13.04 -5.56
N THR A 33 -5.13 12.53 -4.41
CA THR A 33 -5.12 11.09 -4.12
C THR A 33 -5.96 10.29 -5.13
N GLN A 34 -7.15 10.78 -5.49
CA GLN A 34 -7.99 10.14 -6.50
C GLN A 34 -7.31 10.13 -7.88
N THR A 35 -6.62 11.20 -8.26
CA THR A 35 -5.89 11.28 -9.53
C THR A 35 -4.76 10.25 -9.58
N ARG A 36 -3.97 10.14 -8.51
CA ARG A 36 -2.87 9.16 -8.42
C ARG A 36 -3.39 7.73 -8.44
N LEU A 37 -4.50 7.46 -7.74
CA LEU A 37 -5.14 6.13 -7.75
C LEU A 37 -5.60 5.75 -9.16
N LYS A 38 -6.24 6.68 -9.89
CA LYS A 38 -6.64 6.45 -11.29
C LYS A 38 -5.43 6.13 -12.17
N GLN A 39 -4.36 6.93 -12.07
CA GLN A 39 -3.12 6.69 -12.83
C GLN A 39 -2.53 5.30 -12.54
N PHE A 40 -2.46 4.91 -11.26
CA PHE A 40 -2.00 3.58 -10.88
C PHE A 40 -2.88 2.48 -11.48
N MET A 41 -4.21 2.57 -11.37
CA MET A 41 -5.11 1.56 -11.92
C MET A 41 -4.98 1.41 -13.44
N THR A 42 -4.69 2.50 -14.15
CA THR A 42 -4.43 2.48 -15.60
C THR A 42 -3.11 1.79 -15.96
N LEU A 43 -2.07 1.97 -15.14
CA LEU A 43 -0.73 1.45 -15.40
C LEU A 43 -0.49 0.05 -14.85
N MET A 44 -1.24 -0.36 -13.82
CA MET A 44 -1.06 -1.63 -13.10
C MET A 44 -0.99 -2.84 -14.05
N PRO A 45 -1.92 -3.06 -15.01
CA PRO A 45 -1.85 -4.24 -15.88
C PRO A 45 -0.58 -4.25 -16.77
N GLN A 46 -0.12 -3.07 -17.18
CA GLN A 46 1.08 -2.92 -18.01
C GLN A 46 2.35 -3.21 -17.20
N LEU A 47 2.38 -2.77 -15.94
CA LEU A 47 3.49 -3.06 -15.02
C LEU A 47 3.57 -4.56 -14.73
N GLU A 48 2.46 -5.19 -14.39
CA GLU A 48 2.41 -6.63 -14.12
C GLU A 48 2.81 -7.46 -15.34
N ALA A 49 2.32 -7.09 -16.54
CA ALA A 49 2.72 -7.74 -17.78
C ALA A 49 4.22 -7.56 -18.07
N ARG A 50 4.77 -6.36 -17.86
CA ARG A 50 6.18 -6.06 -18.10
C ARG A 50 7.11 -6.85 -17.19
N TYR A 51 6.77 -7.01 -15.91
CA TYR A 51 7.62 -7.69 -14.93
C TYR A 51 7.26 -9.17 -14.73
N GLY A 52 6.16 -9.65 -15.31
CA GLY A 52 5.69 -11.03 -15.15
C GLY A 52 5.34 -11.40 -13.71
N ARG A 53 5.00 -10.39 -12.88
CA ARG A 53 4.78 -10.52 -11.44
C ARG A 53 3.64 -9.62 -11.01
N SER A 54 2.81 -10.11 -10.10
CA SER A 54 1.76 -9.30 -9.49
C SER A 54 2.34 -8.27 -8.52
N ILE A 55 1.63 -7.15 -8.38
CA ILE A 55 1.93 -6.14 -7.36
C ILE A 55 1.21 -6.54 -6.06
N ASP A 56 1.94 -6.58 -4.94
CA ASP A 56 1.34 -6.82 -3.62
C ASP A 56 1.10 -5.55 -2.80
N SER A 57 1.84 -4.48 -3.08
CA SER A 57 1.66 -3.19 -2.45
C SER A 57 2.06 -2.01 -3.34
N VAL A 58 1.37 -0.89 -3.14
CA VAL A 58 1.64 0.38 -3.83
C VAL A 58 1.55 1.54 -2.85
N ASP A 59 2.44 2.51 -3.02
CA ASP A 59 2.49 3.76 -2.26
C ASP A 59 2.24 4.97 -3.16
N LEU A 60 1.12 5.66 -2.94
CA LEU A 60 0.64 6.79 -3.75
C LEU A 60 0.97 8.16 -3.13
N ARG A 61 1.81 8.22 -2.10
CA ARG A 61 2.16 9.48 -1.41
C ARG A 61 2.96 10.43 -2.29
N TYR A 62 3.62 9.91 -3.33
CA TYR A 62 4.49 10.68 -4.21
C TYR A 62 3.68 11.48 -5.27
N PRO A 63 3.89 12.80 -5.40
CA PRO A 63 3.12 13.63 -6.34
C PRO A 63 3.27 13.25 -7.82
N ASN A 64 4.45 12.78 -8.22
CA ASN A 64 4.82 12.55 -9.62
C ASN A 64 4.96 11.06 -9.96
N GLY A 65 4.41 10.17 -9.13
CA GLY A 65 4.52 8.73 -9.35
C GLY A 65 4.07 7.92 -8.15
N PHE A 66 4.50 6.66 -8.11
CA PHE A 66 4.20 5.74 -7.03
C PHE A 66 5.31 4.71 -6.91
N ALA A 67 5.49 4.16 -5.72
CA ALA A 67 6.36 3.01 -5.51
C ALA A 67 5.51 1.74 -5.52
N VAL A 68 5.98 0.69 -6.19
CA VAL A 68 5.33 -0.63 -6.21
C VAL A 68 6.27 -1.67 -5.63
N HIS A 69 5.70 -2.61 -4.89
CA HIS A 69 6.38 -3.83 -4.51
C HIS A 69 5.82 -5.00 -5.34
N LEU A 70 6.73 -5.72 -5.97
CA LEU A 70 6.41 -6.88 -6.80
C LEU A 70 6.54 -8.14 -5.96
N GLN A 71 5.62 -9.08 -6.17
CA GLN A 71 5.68 -10.36 -5.47
C GLN A 71 6.99 -11.09 -5.76
N GLY A 72 7.64 -11.55 -4.68
CA GLY A 72 8.89 -12.30 -4.74
C GLY A 72 10.10 -11.48 -5.19
N VAL A 73 10.06 -10.15 -5.02
CA VAL A 73 11.23 -9.26 -5.17
C VAL A 73 11.62 -8.75 -3.79
N ASP A 74 12.72 -9.27 -3.23
CA ASP A 74 13.31 -8.72 -2.02
C ASP A 74 14.39 -7.71 -2.42
N LEU A 75 14.29 -6.49 -1.89
CA LEU A 75 15.34 -5.48 -2.10
C LEU A 75 16.53 -5.77 -1.17
N PRO A 76 17.78 -5.58 -1.62
CA PRO A 76 18.95 -5.71 -0.76
C PRO A 76 18.81 -4.85 0.50
N GLY A 77 18.92 -5.46 1.68
CA GLY A 77 18.73 -4.78 2.98
C GLY A 77 17.29 -4.71 3.47
N MET A 78 16.31 -5.24 2.72
CA MET A 78 14.91 -5.34 3.17
C MET A 78 14.72 -6.60 4.02
N ASN A 79 15.03 -6.51 5.31
CA ASN A 79 14.65 -7.56 6.25
C ASN A 79 13.11 -7.54 6.33
N LYS A 80 12.42 -8.65 6.00
CA LYS A 80 10.98 -8.80 6.28
C LYS A 80 10.78 -8.76 7.79
N THR A 81 10.70 -7.56 8.38
CA THR A 81 10.08 -7.38 9.69
C THR A 81 8.63 -7.75 9.49
N THR A 82 8.29 -8.97 9.87
CA THR A 82 6.93 -9.38 10.12
C THR A 82 6.39 -8.46 11.19
N ASN A 83 5.82 -7.32 10.80
CA ASN A 83 5.04 -6.46 11.67
C ASN A 83 3.74 -7.20 12.01
N LYS A 84 3.87 -8.24 12.82
CA LYS A 84 2.81 -8.69 13.71
C LYS A 84 2.69 -7.58 14.73
N THR A 85 1.68 -6.73 14.57
CA THR A 85 1.27 -5.75 15.59
C THR A 85 1.39 -6.42 16.96
N PRO A 86 2.20 -5.89 17.90
CA PRO A 86 2.14 -6.37 19.27
C PRO A 86 0.74 -6.04 19.77
N GLN A 87 -0.10 -7.06 19.89
CA GLN A 87 -1.30 -6.99 20.72
C GLN A 87 -0.80 -6.54 22.11
N PRO A 88 -1.21 -5.38 22.65
CA PRO A 88 -0.80 -5.01 23.99
C PRO A 88 -1.31 -6.11 24.92
N ALA A 89 -0.39 -6.85 25.54
CA ALA A 89 -0.70 -7.78 26.59
C ALA A 89 -1.46 -6.99 27.66
N GLY A 90 -2.68 -7.43 27.97
CA GLY A 90 -3.54 -6.80 28.96
C GLY A 90 -2.75 -6.56 30.25
N ARG A 91 -2.78 -5.30 30.70
CA ARG A 91 -2.40 -4.94 32.06
C ARG A 91 -3.38 -5.67 32.98
N LYS A 92 -2.91 -6.66 33.74
CA LYS A 92 -3.66 -7.24 34.86
C LYS A 92 -3.43 -6.32 36.06
N ASP A 93 -4.45 -5.61 36.46
CA ASP A 93 -4.66 -5.11 37.82
C ASP A 93 -4.98 -6.27 38.78
#